data_AF-A0A935K4A4-F1
#
_entry.id   AF-A0A935K4A4-F1
#
_cell.length_a   1.000
_cell.length_b   1.000
_cell.length_c   1.000
_cell.angle_alpha   90.00
_cell.angle_beta   90.00
_cell.angle_gamma   90.00
#
_symmetry.space_group_name_H-M   'P 1'
#
loop_
_entity.id
_entity.type
_entity.pdbx_description
1 polymer ?
#
loop_
_entity_poly.entity_id
_entity_poly.type
_entity_poly.pdbx_seq_one_letter_code
_entity_poly.pdbx_strand_id
1 'polypeptide(L)'
;MAFLGDQSLADGERISFDMRQSSNLNQFNADDIILQGGGLRLVHDLTSNPGTNWTHFDVPLEYNEWRDKTSGALATPAQFSQALSAVLALYIRGEYSNDPEIGGLDNVVLKRAALVSGTAGADSISDAAGSDIIDGGAGVDLVSFSGLRSSFSVEKNASSWIVHAGIDHNQPNRY
;
A
#
# COMPACT_ATOMS: atom_id res chain seq x y z
N MET A 1 15.65 5.78 -6.10
CA MET A 1 15.45 4.40 -5.58
C MET A 1 14.22 4.34 -4.66
N ALA A 2 13.12 5.04 -4.97
CA ALA A 2 12.00 5.20 -4.02
C ALA A 2 11.00 4.03 -4.02
N PHE A 3 10.93 3.26 -5.11
CA PHE A 3 9.89 2.23 -5.35
C PHE A 3 10.43 0.81 -5.50
N LEU A 4 11.75 0.64 -5.51
CA LEU A 4 12.41 -0.65 -5.76
C LEU A 4 13.20 -1.09 -4.52
N GLY A 5 13.67 -2.33 -4.51
CA GLY A 5 14.36 -2.94 -3.37
C GLY A 5 13.39 -3.43 -2.31
N ASP A 6 13.83 -3.42 -1.05
CA ASP A 6 13.00 -3.86 0.08
C ASP A 6 11.91 -2.83 0.39
N GLN A 7 10.67 -3.22 0.10
CA GLN A 7 9.45 -2.46 0.34
C GLN A 7 8.55 -3.19 1.34
N SER A 8 9.08 -4.07 2.20
CA SER A 8 8.29 -4.82 3.19
C SER A 8 7.49 -3.92 4.13
N LEU A 9 7.93 -2.69 4.38
CA LEU A 9 7.18 -1.69 5.17
C LEU A 9 5.95 -1.12 4.46
N ALA A 10 5.70 -1.48 3.19
CA ALA A 10 4.51 -1.09 2.45
C ALA A 10 3.37 -2.13 2.57
N ASP A 11 3.61 -3.29 3.19
CA ASP A 11 2.58 -4.32 3.41
C ASP A 11 1.49 -3.77 4.34
N GLY A 12 0.23 -3.82 3.89
CA GLY A 12 -0.91 -3.20 4.57
C GLY A 12 -1.02 -1.68 4.41
N GLU A 13 -0.09 -1.04 3.69
CA GLU A 13 -0.17 0.38 3.35
C GLU A 13 -0.88 0.59 2.01
N ARG A 14 -0.57 1.70 1.31
CA ARG A 14 -1.25 2.07 0.06
C ARG A 14 -0.27 2.59 -0.98
N ILE A 15 -0.62 2.37 -2.24
CA ILE A 15 -0.05 3.09 -3.37
C ILE A 15 -1.11 4.06 -3.91
N SER A 16 -0.76 5.34 -4.00
CA SER A 16 -1.63 6.37 -4.54
C SER A 16 -0.98 7.12 -5.68
N PHE A 17 -1.82 7.62 -6.59
CA PHE A 17 -1.40 8.35 -7.78
C PHE A 17 -2.60 9.04 -8.41
N ASP A 18 -2.35 10.06 -9.24
CA ASP A 18 -3.37 10.71 -10.05
C ASP A 18 -3.17 10.33 -11.52
N MET A 19 -4.27 10.03 -12.20
CA MET A 19 -4.26 9.78 -13.65
C MET A 19 -5.33 10.55 -14.40
N ARG A 20 -5.03 10.83 -15.67
CA ARG A 20 -6.02 11.30 -16.64
C ARG A 20 -5.74 10.71 -18.01
N GLN A 21 -6.77 10.77 -18.85
CA GLN A 21 -6.68 10.48 -20.28
C GLN A 21 -7.10 11.72 -21.07
N SER A 22 -6.77 11.79 -22.35
CA SER A 22 -7.28 12.86 -23.22
C SER A 22 -8.71 12.57 -23.74
N SER A 23 -9.15 11.31 -23.69
CA SER A 23 -10.43 10.79 -24.18
C SER A 23 -10.83 9.54 -23.37
N ASN A 24 -12.12 9.20 -23.34
CA ASN A 24 -12.63 7.96 -22.74
C ASN A 24 -13.28 7.01 -23.77
N LEU A 25 -12.97 7.20 -25.05
CA LEU A 25 -13.49 6.38 -26.13
C LEU A 25 -12.64 5.12 -26.35
N ASN A 26 -13.26 4.06 -26.86
CA ASN A 26 -12.59 2.83 -27.32
C ASN A 26 -11.65 2.18 -26.29
N GLN A 27 -12.08 2.16 -25.02
CA GLN A 27 -11.28 1.63 -23.93
C GLN A 27 -11.07 0.12 -24.01
N PHE A 28 -9.90 -0.35 -23.56
CA PHE A 28 -9.58 -1.78 -23.44
C PHE A 28 -9.24 -2.16 -21.99
N ASN A 29 -9.24 -3.45 -21.69
CA ASN A 29 -8.84 -3.99 -20.39
C ASN A 29 -7.41 -4.53 -20.41
N ALA A 30 -6.63 -4.25 -19.36
CA ALA A 30 -5.31 -4.80 -19.10
C ALA A 30 -5.03 -4.70 -17.60
N ASP A 31 -3.95 -5.31 -17.11
CA ASP A 31 -3.56 -5.12 -15.70
C ASP A 31 -3.21 -3.65 -15.47
N ASP A 32 -3.76 -3.06 -14.41
CA ASP A 32 -3.58 -1.64 -14.16
C ASP A 32 -2.35 -1.35 -13.30
N ILE A 33 -2.08 -2.18 -12.30
CA ILE A 33 -0.86 -2.10 -11.49
C ILE A 33 -0.18 -3.45 -11.46
N ILE A 34 1.13 -3.47 -11.67
CA ILE A 34 1.95 -4.69 -11.63
C ILE A 34 3.09 -4.48 -10.65
N LEU A 35 3.12 -5.29 -9.60
CA LEU A 35 4.22 -5.42 -8.66
C LEU A 35 5.04 -6.66 -9.03
N GLN A 36 6.32 -6.47 -9.37
CA GLN A 36 7.24 -7.57 -9.69
C GLN A 36 8.39 -7.58 -8.69
N GLY A 37 8.56 -8.69 -7.98
CA GLY A 37 9.58 -8.84 -6.95
C GLY A 37 9.62 -10.26 -6.40
N GLY A 38 10.74 -10.67 -5.81
CA GLY A 38 10.89 -12.02 -5.24
C GLY A 38 10.59 -13.17 -6.21
N GLY A 39 10.68 -12.96 -7.53
CA GLY A 39 10.31 -13.94 -8.56
C GLY A 39 8.80 -14.03 -8.87
N LEU A 40 7.98 -13.19 -8.25
CA LEU A 40 6.53 -13.11 -8.44
C LEU A 40 6.16 -11.88 -9.29
N ARG A 41 4.99 -11.96 -9.92
CA ARG A 41 4.36 -10.84 -10.61
C ARG A 41 2.90 -10.75 -10.15
N LEU A 42 2.63 -9.82 -9.25
CA LEU A 42 1.31 -9.59 -8.68
C LEU A 42 0.64 -8.42 -9.40
N VAL A 43 -0.65 -8.55 -9.68
CA VAL A 43 -1.42 -7.54 -10.41
C VAL A 43 -2.66 -7.11 -9.66
N HIS A 44 -3.02 -5.84 -9.84
CA HIS A 44 -4.25 -5.24 -9.36
C HIS A 44 -4.95 -4.54 -10.51
N ASP A 45 -6.25 -4.79 -10.65
CA ASP A 45 -7.12 -4.10 -11.60
C ASP A 45 -7.88 -3.01 -10.84
N LEU A 46 -7.85 -1.78 -11.35
CA LEU A 46 -8.57 -0.66 -10.77
C LEU A 46 -10.08 -0.87 -10.96
N THR A 47 -10.86 -0.35 -10.02
CA THR A 47 -12.32 -0.44 -10.08
C THR A 47 -12.94 0.40 -11.20
N SER A 48 -12.20 1.38 -11.72
CA SER A 48 -12.59 2.21 -12.86
C SER A 48 -11.37 2.78 -13.58
N ASN A 49 -11.51 3.01 -14.88
CA ASN A 49 -10.49 3.70 -15.67
C ASN A 49 -10.49 5.20 -15.38
N PRO A 50 -9.34 5.90 -15.52
CA PRO A 50 -9.28 7.34 -15.34
C PRO A 50 -10.19 8.08 -16.32
N GLY A 51 -10.75 9.20 -15.88
CA GLY A 51 -11.51 10.12 -16.73
C GLY A 51 -10.62 11.07 -17.55
N THR A 52 -11.26 12.04 -18.20
CA THR A 52 -10.56 13.14 -18.88
C THR A 52 -10.09 14.25 -17.94
N ASN A 53 -10.61 14.27 -16.71
CA ASN A 53 -10.06 15.03 -15.60
C ASN A 53 -9.09 14.15 -14.80
N TRP A 54 -8.15 14.78 -14.08
CA TRP A 54 -7.32 14.09 -13.09
C TRP A 54 -8.20 13.36 -12.07
N THR A 55 -7.97 12.06 -11.96
CA THR A 55 -8.68 11.12 -11.10
C THR A 55 -7.66 10.55 -10.11
N HIS A 56 -7.96 10.66 -8.83
CA HIS A 56 -7.13 10.12 -7.76
C HIS A 56 -7.42 8.64 -7.55
N PHE A 57 -6.36 7.83 -7.50
CA PHE A 57 -6.40 6.42 -7.13
C PHE A 57 -5.63 6.20 -5.85
N ASP A 58 -6.18 5.35 -4.98
CA ASP A 58 -5.60 5.01 -3.69
C ASP A 58 -5.83 3.53 -3.41
N VAL A 59 -4.84 2.70 -3.77
CA VAL A 59 -4.94 1.25 -3.83
C VAL A 59 -4.28 0.61 -2.60
N PRO A 60 -4.98 -0.28 -1.88
CA PRO A 60 -4.41 -1.01 -0.75
C PRO A 60 -3.32 -1.99 -1.21
N LEU A 61 -2.22 -2.04 -0.47
CA LEU A 61 -1.17 -3.05 -0.60
C LEU A 61 -1.48 -4.20 0.36
N GLU A 62 -2.63 -4.83 0.15
CA GLU A 62 -3.11 -5.98 0.92
C GLU A 62 -3.24 -7.18 0.00
N TYR A 63 -2.72 -8.34 0.42
CA TYR A 63 -2.61 -9.53 -0.42
C TYR A 63 -3.92 -9.96 -1.12
N ASN A 64 -5.07 -9.79 -0.46
CA ASN A 64 -6.40 -10.20 -0.96
C ASN A 64 -6.96 -9.27 -2.04
N GLU A 65 -6.29 -8.15 -2.31
CA GLU A 65 -6.63 -7.20 -3.37
C GLU A 65 -5.81 -7.44 -4.64
N TRP A 66 -4.82 -8.33 -4.60
CA TRP A 66 -3.89 -8.59 -5.69
C TRP A 66 -3.98 -10.03 -6.17
N ARG A 67 -3.63 -10.27 -7.43
CA ARG A 67 -3.62 -11.60 -8.05
C ARG A 67 -2.24 -11.96 -8.55
N ASP A 68 -1.86 -13.22 -8.42
CA ASP A 68 -0.68 -13.72 -9.13
C ASP A 68 -0.96 -13.77 -10.64
N LYS A 69 -0.15 -13.08 -11.44
CA LYS A 69 -0.36 -12.94 -12.89
C LYS A 69 -0.36 -14.29 -13.62
N THR A 70 0.41 -15.25 -13.13
CA THR A 70 0.59 -16.55 -13.79
C THR A 70 -0.62 -17.45 -13.58
N SER A 71 -1.11 -17.52 -12.36
CA SER A 71 -2.22 -18.40 -11.97
C SER A 71 -3.59 -17.73 -12.01
N GLY A 72 -3.66 -16.40 -11.91
CA GLY A 72 -4.90 -15.62 -11.79
C GLY A 72 -5.57 -15.71 -10.41
N ALA A 73 -5.03 -16.52 -9.50
CA ALA A 73 -5.53 -16.65 -8.14
C ALA A 73 -5.21 -15.39 -7.32
N LEU A 74 -6.00 -15.13 -6.27
CA LEU A 74 -5.63 -14.12 -5.28
C LEU A 74 -4.24 -14.45 -4.71
N ALA A 75 -3.45 -13.42 -4.47
CA ALA A 75 -2.17 -13.58 -3.80
C ALA A 75 -2.41 -14.14 -2.39
N THR A 76 -1.43 -14.87 -1.88
CA THR A 76 -1.38 -15.25 -0.47
C THR A 76 -0.54 -14.25 0.32
N PRO A 77 -0.69 -14.16 1.67
CA PRO A 77 0.17 -13.31 2.48
C PRO A 77 1.66 -13.57 2.25
N ALA A 78 2.05 -14.85 2.13
CA ALA A 78 3.44 -15.22 1.89
C ALA A 78 3.95 -14.74 0.52
N GLN A 79 3.15 -14.87 -0.55
CA GLN A 79 3.51 -14.37 -1.87
C GLN A 79 3.63 -12.84 -1.88
N PHE A 80 2.70 -12.15 -1.23
CA PHE A 80 2.68 -10.69 -1.19
C PHE A 80 3.91 -10.14 -0.45
N SER A 81 4.18 -10.67 0.74
CA SER A 81 5.38 -10.35 1.53
C SER A 81 6.67 -10.67 0.75
N GLN A 82 6.73 -11.82 0.07
CA GLN A 82 7.87 -12.18 -0.79
C GLN A 82 8.07 -11.19 -1.94
N ALA A 83 7.00 -10.73 -2.59
CA ALA A 83 7.09 -9.76 -3.67
C ALA A 83 7.62 -8.41 -3.17
N LEU A 84 7.14 -7.94 -2.02
CA LEU A 84 7.58 -6.68 -1.41
C LEU A 84 9.00 -6.72 -0.85
N SER A 85 9.51 -7.88 -0.43
CA SER A 85 10.86 -8.01 0.14
C SER A 85 12.00 -7.64 -0.83
N ALA A 86 11.72 -7.69 -2.14
CA ALA A 86 12.70 -7.38 -3.19
C ALA A 86 11.99 -6.95 -4.47
N VAL A 87 11.40 -5.76 -4.47
CA VAL A 87 10.72 -5.17 -5.63
C VAL A 87 11.73 -4.84 -6.73
N LEU A 88 11.54 -5.47 -7.87
CA LEU A 88 12.34 -5.28 -9.09
C LEU A 88 11.68 -4.29 -10.06
N ALA A 89 10.34 -4.28 -10.10
CA ALA A 89 9.59 -3.31 -10.89
C ALA A 89 8.21 -3.05 -10.29
N LEU A 90 7.73 -1.83 -10.51
CA LEU A 90 6.38 -1.38 -10.23
C LEU A 90 5.89 -0.65 -11.47
N TYR A 91 4.85 -1.19 -12.11
CA TYR A 91 4.24 -0.59 -13.28
C TYR A 91 2.85 -0.08 -12.93
N ILE A 92 2.54 1.11 -13.43
CA ILE A 92 1.18 1.68 -13.46
C ILE A 92 0.84 1.83 -14.94
N ARG A 93 -0.33 1.34 -15.34
CA ARG A 93 -0.80 1.39 -16.71
C ARG A 93 -0.98 2.84 -17.15
N GLY A 94 -0.44 3.18 -18.31
CA GLY A 94 -0.48 4.54 -18.86
C GLY A 94 -1.45 4.74 -20.03
N GLU A 95 -1.98 3.65 -20.60
CA GLU A 95 -2.78 3.67 -21.82
C GLU A 95 -4.03 2.83 -21.64
N TYR A 96 -5.18 3.38 -22.00
CA TYR A 96 -6.49 2.79 -21.79
C TYR A 96 -7.33 2.69 -23.05
N SER A 97 -6.95 3.33 -24.16
CA SER A 97 -7.68 3.36 -25.43
C SER A 97 -6.91 2.70 -26.57
N ASN A 98 -7.63 2.16 -27.56
CA ASN A 98 -7.02 1.72 -28.83
C ASN A 98 -6.76 2.88 -29.81
N ASP A 99 -7.30 4.06 -29.52
CA ASP A 99 -7.09 5.26 -30.33
C ASP A 99 -5.83 6.03 -29.86
N PRO A 100 -5.19 6.83 -30.72
CA PRO A 100 -4.12 7.72 -30.31
C PRO A 100 -4.62 8.73 -29.27
N GLU A 101 -4.07 8.66 -28.06
CA GLU A 101 -4.46 9.49 -26.93
C GLU A 101 -3.22 9.94 -26.12
N ILE A 102 -3.42 10.82 -25.14
CA ILE A 102 -2.39 11.30 -24.21
C ILE A 102 -2.83 11.00 -22.77
N GLY A 103 -2.19 10.00 -22.17
CA GLY A 103 -2.26 9.73 -20.75
C GLY A 103 -1.44 10.73 -19.91
N GLY A 104 -1.87 10.93 -18.66
CA GLY A 104 -1.12 11.63 -17.63
C GLY A 104 -1.04 10.80 -16.36
N LEU A 105 0.13 10.81 -15.72
CA LEU A 105 0.39 10.21 -14.41
C LEU A 105 1.12 11.25 -13.55
N ASP A 106 0.63 11.48 -12.34
CA ASP A 106 1.24 12.41 -11.39
C ASP A 106 1.06 11.91 -9.95
N ASN A 107 1.76 12.56 -9.01
CA ASN A 107 1.61 12.35 -7.56
C ASN A 107 1.73 10.89 -7.10
N VAL A 108 2.61 10.11 -7.74
CA VAL A 108 2.83 8.70 -7.38
C VAL A 108 3.51 8.60 -6.03
N VAL A 109 2.83 7.95 -5.07
CA VAL A 109 3.31 7.70 -3.72
C VAL A 109 3.15 6.22 -3.40
N LEU A 110 4.23 5.60 -2.95
CA LEU A 110 4.21 4.30 -2.30
C LEU A 110 4.37 4.54 -0.80
N LYS A 111 3.28 4.40 -0.04
CA LYS A 111 3.30 4.63 1.41
C LYS A 111 3.98 3.45 2.10
N ARG A 112 4.79 3.77 3.11
CA ARG A 112 5.50 2.81 3.96
C ARG A 112 5.27 3.20 5.40
N ALA A 113 5.15 2.22 6.27
CA ALA A 113 5.18 2.45 7.71
C ALA A 113 6.56 2.99 8.12
N ALA A 114 6.59 3.90 9.10
CA ALA A 114 7.83 4.35 9.69
C ALA A 114 8.35 3.31 10.70
N LEU A 115 9.67 3.26 10.91
CA LEU A 115 10.26 2.44 11.97
C LEU A 115 10.62 3.36 13.14
N VAL A 116 10.07 3.06 14.32
CA VAL A 116 10.36 3.76 15.56
C VAL A 116 10.93 2.75 16.54
N SER A 117 12.14 2.99 17.04
CA SER A 117 12.83 2.06 17.94
C SER A 117 13.30 2.75 19.21
N GLY A 118 13.00 2.14 20.35
CA GLY A 118 13.58 2.46 21.65
C GLY A 118 14.95 1.81 21.85
N THR A 119 15.42 1.87 23.08
CA THR A 119 16.73 1.37 23.53
C THR A 119 16.55 0.12 24.40
N ALA A 120 17.55 -0.23 25.21
CA ALA A 120 17.41 -1.28 26.22
C ALA A 120 16.97 -0.74 27.60
N GLY A 121 16.68 0.56 27.69
CA GLY A 121 16.25 1.25 28.90
C GLY A 121 14.73 1.35 29.02
N ALA A 122 14.24 2.16 29.96
CA ALA A 122 12.83 2.51 29.99
C ALA A 122 12.61 3.72 29.07
N ASP A 123 11.95 3.51 27.94
CA ASP A 123 11.74 4.55 26.92
C ASP A 123 10.35 5.19 26.98
N SER A 124 10.28 6.47 26.63
CA SER A 124 9.02 7.19 26.40
C SER A 124 8.93 7.56 24.93
N ILE A 125 8.20 6.77 24.17
CA ILE A 125 8.08 6.92 22.72
C ILE A 125 6.80 7.69 22.41
N SER A 126 6.91 8.78 21.64
CA SER A 126 5.75 9.49 21.09
C SER A 126 5.60 9.10 19.63
N ASP A 127 4.48 8.46 19.31
CA ASP A 127 4.14 8.10 17.94
C ASP A 127 3.50 9.29 17.21
N ALA A 128 3.96 9.54 15.99
CA ALA A 128 3.42 10.59 15.14
C ALA A 128 2.12 10.12 14.47
N ALA A 129 1.43 11.01 13.75
CA ALA A 129 0.35 10.57 12.88
C ALA A 129 0.94 9.79 11.70
N GLY A 130 0.42 8.61 11.41
CA GLY A 130 0.98 7.75 10.37
C GLY A 130 0.69 6.28 10.64
N SER A 131 1.25 5.44 9.79
CA SER A 131 1.41 4.03 10.14
C SER A 131 2.84 3.84 10.58
N ASP A 132 3.04 3.18 11.70
CA ASP A 132 4.32 3.13 12.39
C ASP A 132 4.53 1.74 12.98
N ILE A 133 5.73 1.20 12.83
CA ILE A 133 6.18 -0.01 13.49
C ILE A 133 7.06 0.42 14.65
N ILE A 134 6.57 0.20 15.87
CA ILE A 134 7.20 0.64 17.10
C ILE A 134 7.80 -0.56 17.83
N ASP A 135 9.11 -0.57 17.98
CA ASP A 135 9.83 -1.47 18.86
C ASP A 135 10.25 -0.69 20.12
N GLY A 136 9.75 -1.07 21.29
CA GLY A 136 10.19 -0.46 22.55
C GLY A 136 11.63 -0.80 22.91
N GLY A 137 12.14 -1.91 22.36
CA GLY A 137 13.40 -2.50 22.77
C GLY A 137 13.24 -3.29 24.08
N ALA A 138 14.30 -3.35 24.88
CA ALA A 138 14.26 -4.01 26.18
C ALA A 138 13.94 -3.00 27.27
N GLY A 139 13.26 -3.40 28.34
CA GLY A 139 12.89 -2.50 29.43
C GLY A 139 11.38 -2.44 29.62
N VAL A 140 10.92 -1.43 30.36
CA VAL A 140 9.50 -1.12 30.51
C VAL A 140 9.26 0.20 29.79
N ASP A 141 8.63 0.11 28.63
CA ASP A 141 8.44 1.25 27.75
C ASP A 141 7.03 1.80 27.82
N LEU A 142 6.92 3.11 27.59
CA LEU A 142 5.68 3.83 27.47
C LEU A 142 5.56 4.38 26.05
N VAL A 143 4.54 3.95 25.31
CA VAL A 143 4.21 4.52 24.01
C VAL A 143 2.99 5.44 24.16
N SER A 144 3.15 6.68 23.71
CA SER A 144 2.09 7.68 23.63
C SER A 144 1.72 7.91 22.17
N PHE A 145 0.47 7.60 21.81
CA PHE A 145 -0.03 7.79 20.46
C PHE A 145 -0.66 9.17 20.33
N SER A 146 -0.17 9.97 19.37
CA SER A 146 -0.76 11.29 19.10
C SER A 146 -2.00 11.15 18.22
N GLY A 147 -3.20 11.36 18.78
CA GLY A 147 -4.46 11.32 18.02
C GLY A 147 -5.65 10.77 18.80
N LEU A 148 -6.84 10.77 18.18
CA LEU A 148 -8.00 10.09 18.74
C LEU A 148 -7.80 8.58 18.64
N ARG A 149 -8.10 7.82 19.69
CA ARG A 149 -7.99 6.35 19.68
C ARG A 149 -8.83 5.68 18.57
N SER A 150 -9.89 6.33 18.11
CA SER A 150 -10.71 5.89 16.97
C SER A 150 -10.03 6.07 15.61
N SER A 151 -8.92 6.79 15.55
CA SER A 151 -8.20 7.15 14.33
C SER A 151 -6.97 6.28 14.09
N PHE A 152 -6.78 5.20 14.84
CA PHE A 152 -5.72 4.22 14.60
C PHE A 152 -6.05 2.85 15.21
N SER A 153 -5.54 1.79 14.61
CA SER A 153 -5.54 0.44 15.20
C SER A 153 -4.12 0.12 15.70
N VAL A 154 -4.03 -0.73 16.72
CA VAL A 154 -2.74 -1.17 17.27
C VAL A 154 -2.74 -2.70 17.33
N GLU A 155 -1.78 -3.31 16.65
CA GLU A 155 -1.52 -4.74 16.64
C GLU A 155 -0.21 -5.04 17.39
N LYS A 156 -0.19 -6.11 18.18
CA LYS A 156 1.04 -6.58 18.85
C LYS A 156 1.63 -7.76 18.09
N ASN A 157 2.85 -7.60 17.58
CA ASN A 157 3.71 -8.69 17.14
C ASN A 157 4.66 -9.14 18.27
N ALA A 158 5.41 -10.23 18.05
CA ALA A 158 6.22 -10.90 19.08
C ALA A 158 7.08 -9.94 19.92
N SER A 159 7.67 -8.91 19.29
CA SER A 159 8.53 -7.91 19.93
C SER A 159 8.19 -6.47 19.60
N SER A 160 7.20 -6.21 18.74
CA SER A 160 6.89 -4.87 18.24
C SER A 160 5.40 -4.61 18.23
N TRP A 161 5.01 -3.34 18.26
CA TRP A 161 3.65 -2.88 18.05
C TRP A 161 3.56 -2.26 16.66
N ILE A 162 2.53 -2.61 15.89
CA ILE A 162 2.22 -1.94 14.64
C ILE A 162 1.03 -1.04 14.89
N VAL A 163 1.18 0.24 14.53
CA VAL A 163 0.11 1.23 14.52
C VAL A 163 -0.28 1.46 13.08
N HIS A 164 -1.55 1.26 12.76
CA HIS A 164 -2.08 1.63 11.45
C HIS A 164 -2.86 2.93 11.59
N ALA A 165 -2.62 3.88 10.68
CA ALA A 165 -3.49 5.05 10.56
C ALA A 165 -4.93 4.60 10.25
N GLY A 166 -5.90 5.13 10.99
CA GLY A 166 -7.31 4.77 10.88
C GLY A 166 -8.15 5.83 10.17
N ILE A 167 -8.96 5.38 9.22
CA ILE A 167 -10.42 5.34 9.42
C ILE A 167 -10.84 3.88 9.19
N ASP A 168 -11.08 3.11 10.25
CA ASP A 168 -11.93 1.92 10.09
C ASP A 168 -13.38 2.40 10.09
N HIS A 169 -14.00 2.34 8.91
CA HIS A 169 -15.45 2.43 8.81
C HIS A 169 -16.00 1.45 7.77
N ASN A 170 -15.46 0.21 7.71
CA ASN A 170 -16.05 -0.80 6.81
C ASN A 170 -15.78 -2.27 7.19
N GLN A 171 -16.35 -2.73 8.30
CA GLN A 171 -17.14 -3.98 8.23
C GLN A 171 -18.59 -3.54 7.94
N PRO A 172 -19.14 -3.78 6.74
CA PRO A 172 -20.51 -3.34 6.44
C PRO A 172 -21.50 -4.03 7.36
N ASN A 173 -22.30 -3.21 8.05
CA ASN A 173 -23.46 -3.64 8.83
C ASN A 173 -24.33 -4.60 8.01
N ARG A 174 -24.44 -5.85 8.49
CA ARG A 174 -25.47 -6.77 8.02
C ARG A 174 -26.82 -6.28 8.54
N TYR A 175 -27.69 -5.85 7.63
CA TYR A 175 -29.13 -5.91 7.82
C TYR A 175 -29.65 -7.21 7.19
#